data_AF-A0A5N0UNZ7-F1
#
_entry.id   AF-A0A5N0UNZ7-F1
#
_cell.length_a   1.000
_cell.length_b   1.000
_cell.length_c   1.000
_cell.angle_alpha   90.00
_cell.angle_beta   90.00
_cell.angle_gamma   90.00
#
_symmetry.space_group_name_H-M   'P 1'
#
loop_
_entity.id
_entity.type
_entity.pdbx_description
1 polymer ?
#
loop_
_entity_poly.entity_id
_entity_poly.type
_entity_poly.pdbx_seq_one_letter_code
_entity_poly.pdbx_strand_id
1 'polypeptide(L)'
;MLRRHPRGSARRSLAGRGLLDRDGLTGEGRRLRAHIERRTDALATYALSHAEFAELDALLRPPARALVPSAVPQPNPVGVPRP
;
A
#
# COMPACT_ATOMS: atom_id res chain seq x y z
N MET A 1 5.93 7.28 -21.21
CA MET A 1 5.82 8.34 -20.17
C MET A 1 5.03 7.80 -18.99
N LEU A 2 5.69 7.36 -17.92
CA LEU A 2 5.02 6.94 -16.68
C LEU A 2 4.56 8.18 -15.91
N ARG A 3 3.26 8.46 -15.87
CA ARG A 3 2.68 9.56 -15.08
C ARG A 3 3.01 9.36 -13.60
N ARG A 4 3.91 10.19 -13.07
CA ARG A 4 4.10 10.36 -11.63
C ARG A 4 2.79 10.82 -11.01
N HIS A 5 2.03 9.94 -10.36
CA HIS A 5 0.93 10.39 -9.51
C HIS A 5 1.51 11.14 -8.31
N PRO A 6 1.27 12.45 -8.18
CA PRO A 6 1.91 13.24 -7.14
C PRO A 6 1.26 12.91 -5.80
N ARG A 7 2.03 12.39 -4.84
CA ARG A 7 1.59 12.10 -3.46
C ARG A 7 0.81 13.23 -2.78
N GLY A 8 1.01 14.46 -3.24
CA GLY A 8 0.21 15.62 -2.85
C GLY A 8 -1.28 15.47 -3.13
N SER A 9 -1.70 14.77 -4.20
CA SER A 9 -3.13 14.55 -4.47
C SER A 9 -3.76 13.61 -3.45
N ALA A 10 -3.06 12.53 -3.08
CA ALA A 10 -3.53 11.59 -2.07
C ALA A 10 -3.62 12.26 -0.69
N ARG A 11 -2.58 12.98 -0.27
CA ARG A 11 -2.60 13.71 1.01
C ARG A 11 -3.70 14.78 1.04
N ARG A 12 -3.87 15.56 -0.03
CA ARG A 12 -4.96 16.56 -0.14
C ARG A 12 -6.34 15.90 -0.14
N SER A 13 -6.50 14.76 -0.80
CA SER A 13 -7.77 14.02 -0.79
C SER A 13 -8.10 13.51 0.61
N LEU A 14 -7.12 12.95 1.32
CA LEU A 14 -7.31 12.49 2.70
C LEU A 14 -7.60 13.66 3.66
N ALA A 15 -6.91 14.79 3.49
CA ALA A 15 -7.18 16.01 4.26
C ALA A 15 -8.56 16.61 3.96
N GLY A 16 -8.96 16.68 2.68
CA GLY A 16 -10.29 17.13 2.26
C GLY A 16 -11.42 16.23 2.76
N ARG A 17 -11.11 14.98 3.12
CA ARG A 17 -12.03 14.02 3.77
C ARG A 17 -11.98 14.08 5.30
N GLY A 18 -11.18 14.97 5.89
CA GLY A 18 -11.02 15.08 7.35
C GLY A 18 -10.29 13.90 8.00
N LEU A 19 -9.58 13.08 7.22
CA LEU A 19 -8.85 11.90 7.73
C LEU A 19 -7.41 12.23 8.11
N LEU A 20 -6.90 13.37 7.62
CA LEU A 20 -5.55 13.86 7.85
C LEU A 20 -5.58 15.36 8.17
N ASP A 21 -4.72 15.77 9.07
CA ASP A 21 -4.46 17.16 9.41
C ASP A 21 -2.95 17.46 9.29
N ARG A 22 -2.53 18.57 9.92
CA ARG A 22 -1.13 19.04 9.92
C ARG A 22 -0.22 18.07 10.68
N ASP A 23 -0.75 17.48 11.74
CA ASP A 23 -0.03 16.71 12.75
C ASP A 23 -0.10 15.20 12.46
N GLY A 24 -1.02 14.75 11.61
CA GLY A 24 -1.08 13.36 11.14
C GLY A 24 -2.51 12.89 10.84
N LEU A 25 -2.82 11.67 11.24
CA LEU A 25 -4.19 11.16 11.18
C LEU A 25 -5.06 11.89 12.20
N THR A 26 -6.28 12.26 11.81
CA THR A 26 -7.30 12.72 12.74
C THR A 26 -7.83 11.55 13.59
N GLY A 27 -8.72 11.82 14.55
CA GLY A 27 -9.45 10.78 15.27
C GLY A 27 -10.24 9.87 14.31
N GLU A 28 -10.87 10.46 13.30
CA GLU A 28 -11.61 9.72 12.27
C GLU A 28 -10.68 8.96 11.34
N GLY A 29 -9.54 9.56 10.97
CA GLY A 29 -8.48 8.88 10.21
C GLY A 29 -7.98 7.61 10.91
N ARG A 30 -7.77 7.67 12.23
CA ARG A 30 -7.36 6.51 13.03
C ARG A 30 -8.43 5.42 13.07
N ARG A 31 -9.71 5.80 13.25
CA ARG A 31 -10.83 4.84 13.25
C ARG A 31 -10.97 4.13 11.92
N LEU A 32 -10.90 4.88 10.81
CA LEU A 32 -10.97 4.31 9.47
C LEU A 32 -9.78 3.37 9.20
N ARG A 33 -8.56 3.78 9.57
CA ARG A 33 -7.37 2.92 9.42
C ARG A 33 -7.56 1.60 10.17
N ALA A 34 -7.95 1.66 11.43
CA ALA A 34 -8.18 0.46 12.25
C ALA A 34 -9.30 -0.42 11.68
N HIS A 35 -10.35 0.17 11.09
CA HIS A 35 -11.39 -0.60 10.41
C HIS A 35 -10.85 -1.32 9.16
N ILE A 36 -10.05 -0.63 8.33
CA ILE A 36 -9.42 -1.22 7.14
C ILE A 36 -8.51 -2.37 7.57
N GLU A 37 -7.62 -2.15 8.54
CA GLU A 37 -6.70 -3.17 9.07
C GLU A 37 -7.47 -4.44 9.51
N ARG A 38 -8.51 -4.29 10.34
CA ARG A 38 -9.33 -5.44 10.76
C ARG A 38 -9.98 -6.18 9.59
N ARG A 39 -10.48 -5.46 8.59
CA ARG A 39 -11.11 -6.10 7.42
C ARG A 39 -10.08 -6.78 6.54
N THR A 40 -8.89 -6.18 6.36
CA THR A 40 -7.82 -6.80 5.57
C THR A 40 -7.26 -8.03 6.28
N ASP A 41 -7.15 -8.02 7.60
CA ASP A 41 -6.72 -9.19 8.37
C ASP A 41 -7.74 -10.33 8.26
N ALA A 42 -9.04 -10.02 8.37
CA ALA A 42 -10.11 -11.01 8.19
C ALA A 42 -10.19 -11.56 6.75
N LEU A 43 -9.79 -10.79 5.74
CA LEU A 43 -9.70 -11.27 4.37
C LEU A 43 -8.42 -12.09 4.14
N ALA A 44 -7.33 -11.75 4.84
CA ALA A 44 -6.08 -12.50 4.78
C ALA A 44 -6.23 -13.93 5.33
N THR A 45 -7.24 -14.21 6.16
CA THR A 45 -7.55 -15.59 6.60
C THR A 45 -8.02 -16.52 5.47
N TYR A 46 -8.39 -16.00 4.30
CA TYR A 46 -8.69 -16.79 3.09
C TYR A 46 -7.45 -16.97 2.20
N ALA A 47 -6.24 -16.89 2.78
CA ALA A 47 -5.00 -16.92 2.03
C ALA A 47 -4.75 -18.26 1.31
N LEU A 48 -4.10 -18.12 0.16
CA LEU A 48 -3.42 -19.19 -0.57
C LEU A 48 -2.55 -20.00 0.39
N SER A 49 -2.50 -21.32 0.18
CA SER A 49 -1.46 -22.16 0.77
C SER A 49 -0.07 -21.65 0.38
N HIS A 50 0.95 -22.06 1.14
CA HIS A 50 2.33 -21.69 0.84
C HIS A 50 2.76 -22.09 -0.59
N ALA A 51 2.24 -23.21 -1.10
CA ALA A 51 2.50 -23.68 -2.47
C ALA A 51 1.84 -22.75 -3.50
N GLU A 52 0.55 -22.44 -3.33
CA GLU A 52 -0.18 -21.53 -4.21
C GLU A 52 0.43 -20.11 -4.20
N PHE A 53 0.92 -19.65 -3.05
CA PHE A 53 1.64 -18.38 -2.97
C PHE A 53 2.95 -18.42 -3.75
N ALA A 54 3.72 -19.51 -3.65
CA ALA A 54 4.97 -19.68 -4.40
C ALA A 54 4.72 -19.72 -5.93
N GLU A 55 3.63 -20.36 -6.36
CA GLU A 55 3.21 -20.37 -7.77
C GLU A 55 2.83 -18.97 -8.26
N LEU A 56 2.01 -18.25 -7.49
CA LEU A 56 1.61 -16.89 -7.82
C LEU A 56 2.82 -15.94 -7.90
N ASP A 57 3.74 -16.07 -6.97
CA ASP A 57 4.97 -15.29 -6.91
C ASP A 57 5.93 -15.64 -8.07
N ALA A 58 6.05 -16.92 -8.44
CA ALA A 58 6.79 -17.32 -9.64
C ALA A 58 6.20 -16.72 -10.92
N LEU A 59 4.86 -16.66 -11.01
CA LEU A 59 4.14 -16.06 -12.13
C LEU A 59 4.31 -14.53 -12.22
N LEU A 60 4.20 -13.83 -11.09
CA LEU A 60 4.17 -12.36 -11.06
C LEU A 60 5.55 -11.70 -10.94
N ARG A 61 6.56 -12.39 -10.40
CA ARG A 61 7.89 -11.81 -10.17
C ARG A 61 8.58 -11.32 -11.46
N PRO A 62 8.57 -12.05 -12.59
CA PRO A 62 9.22 -11.56 -13.82
C PRO A 62 8.66 -10.22 -14.33
N PRO A 63 7.33 -10.04 -14.55
CA PRO A 63 6.80 -8.75 -14.97
C PRO A 63 6.98 -7.67 -13.89
N ALA A 64 6.90 -8.01 -12.61
CA ALA A 64 7.16 -7.05 -11.53
C ALA A 64 8.59 -6.48 -11.59
N ARG A 65 9.61 -7.32 -11.81
CA ARG A 65 11.00 -6.88 -11.97
C ARG A 65 11.24 -6.07 -13.24
N ALA A 66 10.54 -6.40 -14.32
CA ALA A 66 10.64 -5.65 -15.57
C ALA A 66 10.07 -4.22 -15.43
N LEU A 67 9.02 -4.05 -14.63
CA LEU A 67 8.33 -2.76 -14.44
C LEU A 67 8.90 -1.93 -13.29
N VAL A 68 9.38 -2.58 -12.23
CA VAL A 68 9.93 -1.93 -11.05
C VAL A 68 11.31 -2.51 -10.75
N PRO A 69 12.39 -1.73 -10.94
CA PRO A 69 13.75 -2.22 -10.78
C PRO A 69 14.15 -2.50 -9.32
N SER A 70 13.26 -2.23 -8.36
CA SER A 70 13.47 -2.48 -6.92
C SER A 70 12.29 -3.23 -6.29
N ALA A 71 12.57 -4.14 -5.36
CA ALA A 71 11.54 -4.89 -4.63
C ALA A 71 10.53 -3.98 -3.92
N VAL A 72 10.97 -2.80 -3.47
CA VAL A 72 10.13 -1.76 -2.90
C VAL A 72 10.14 -0.56 -3.84
N PRO A 73 9.01 -0.21 -4.50
CA PRO A 73 8.95 0.90 -5.43
C PRO A 73 9.26 2.22 -4.73
N GLN A 74 10.21 2.99 -5.25
CA GLN A 74 10.52 4.29 -4.68
C GLN A 74 9.86 5.43 -5.48
N PRO A 75 9.27 6.42 -4.79
CA PRO A 75 9.19 6.50 -3.34
C PRO A 75 8.05 5.58 -2.81
N ASN A 76 8.26 4.82 -1.72
CA ASN A 76 7.23 3.91 -1.20
C ASN A 76 6.31 4.59 -0.16
N PRO A 77 5.01 4.25 -0.12
CA PRO A 77 4.05 4.86 0.80
C PRO A 77 4.13 4.33 2.24
N VAL A 78 4.86 3.23 2.47
CA VAL A 78 4.98 2.54 3.75
C VAL A 78 6.23 2.93 4.55
N GLY A 79 7.01 3.90 4.07
CA GLY A 79 8.19 4.43 4.78
C GLY A 79 9.42 3.52 4.80
N VAL A 80 9.45 2.45 4.00
CA VAL A 80 10.58 1.51 3.97
C VAL A 80 11.85 2.20 3.44
N PRO A 81 12.96 2.19 4.18
CA PRO A 81 14.21 2.82 3.73
C PRO A 81 14.77 2.15 2.47
N ARG A 82 15.69 2.83 1.78
CA ARG A 82 16.45 2.18 0.69
C ARG A 82 17.34 1.07 1.31
N PRO A 83 17.50 -0.08 0.65
CA PRO A 83 18.55 -1.04 0.98
C PRO A 83 19.93 -0.39 0.91
#